data_AF-A0A8J2YF20-F1
#
_entry.id   AF-A0A8J2YF20-F1
#
_cell.length_a   1.000
_cell.length_b   1.000
_cell.length_c   1.000
_cell.angle_alpha   90.00
_cell.angle_beta   90.00
_cell.angle_gamma   90.00
#
_symmetry.space_group_name_H-M   'P 1'
#
loop_
_entity.id
_entity.type
_entity.pdbx_description
1 polymer ?
#
loop_
_entity_poly.entity_id
_entity_poly.type
_entity_poly.pdbx_seq_one_letter_code
_entity_poly.pdbx_strand_id
1 'polypeptide(L)'
;MAGKRVLGFTNFQLLRRRKNRGGLIEALVADVLEQKPDHTAVTGDLVNIALPGEFEVAKLFLESMGAPADVSFVPGNHDAYVKAIIGEPERLWGGYMRGDEGLTDNDHNFPYVRLRGNIAFVGVSSAVPTGPFSASGKLGREQTERLATTLKSLDGRGLFRILMIHHPPNAFGVARVRRLTDIRRVADAILEGGAELIIHGHDHKLERTEMVGNGHRIPVMGGPSCAGGYLVYDIEGGPGAWTCRAALRSRSTDGAFKVTWTGDLI
;
A
#
# COMPACT_ATOMS: atom_id res chain seq x y z
N MET A 1 -5.44 13.73 16.92
CA MET A 1 -4.65 12.98 15.91
C MET A 1 -3.52 13.81 15.30
N ALA A 2 -3.72 15.10 15.01
CA ALA A 2 -2.68 15.99 14.46
C ALA A 2 -1.35 16.03 15.24
N GLY A 3 -1.38 16.01 16.58
CA GLY A 3 -0.16 16.10 17.39
C GLY A 3 0.87 14.97 17.18
N LYS A 4 0.41 13.74 16.87
CA LYS A 4 1.31 12.60 16.63
C LYS A 4 2.01 12.70 15.28
N ARG A 5 1.30 13.15 14.24
CA ARG A 5 1.83 13.39 12.89
C ARG A 5 2.96 14.44 12.93
N VAL A 6 2.71 15.56 13.61
CA VAL A 6 3.70 16.65 13.76
C VAL A 6 4.94 16.17 14.52
N LEU A 7 4.76 15.39 15.59
CA LEU A 7 5.88 14.85 16.36
C LEU A 7 6.72 13.86 15.54
N GLY A 8 6.07 12.93 14.83
CA GLY A 8 6.72 11.99 13.93
C GLY A 8 7.51 12.69 12.83
N PHE A 9 6.92 13.71 12.19
CA PHE A 9 7.59 14.51 11.16
C PHE A 9 8.80 15.30 11.70
N THR A 10 8.69 15.88 12.89
CA THR A 10 9.81 16.59 13.53
C THR A 10 10.95 15.62 13.85
N ASN A 11 10.64 14.46 14.42
CA ASN A 11 11.63 13.43 14.73
C ASN A 11 12.32 12.91 13.46
N PHE A 12 11.53 12.67 12.41
CA PHE A 12 12.03 12.30 11.10
C PHE A 12 13.01 13.34 10.53
N GLN A 13 12.67 14.62 10.55
CA GLN A 13 13.58 15.68 10.10
C GLN A 13 14.89 15.69 10.89
N LEU A 14 14.82 15.57 12.22
CA LEU A 14 16.01 15.61 13.09
C LEU A 14 16.99 14.47 12.78
N LEU A 15 16.49 13.25 12.59
CA LEU A 15 17.31 12.06 12.32
C LEU A 15 17.85 12.02 10.89
N ARG A 16 17.21 12.71 9.93
CA ARG A 16 17.56 12.66 8.51
C ARG A 16 18.41 13.81 7.97
N ARG A 17 18.75 14.81 8.81
CA ARG A 17 19.62 15.97 8.49
C ARG A 17 20.99 15.64 7.85
N ARG A 18 21.38 14.37 7.74
CA ARG A 18 22.65 13.93 7.13
C ARG A 18 22.53 13.04 5.88
N LYS A 19 21.33 12.61 5.45
CA LYS A 19 21.19 11.57 4.39
C LYS A 19 20.18 11.86 3.28
N ASN A 20 19.33 12.88 3.39
CA ASN A 20 18.37 13.22 2.34
C ASN A 20 18.96 14.14 1.28
N ARG A 21 19.07 13.64 0.04
CA ARG A 21 19.31 14.47 -1.14
C ARG A 21 18.11 15.41 -1.34
N GLY A 22 18.25 16.67 -0.92
CA GLY A 22 17.38 17.78 -1.35
C GLY A 22 15.96 17.83 -0.79
N GLY A 23 15.72 17.35 0.44
CA GLY A 23 14.44 17.55 1.17
C GLY A 23 13.20 16.92 0.55
N LEU A 24 13.37 15.99 -0.39
CA LEU A 24 12.28 15.38 -1.18
C LEU A 24 11.20 14.76 -0.29
N ILE A 25 11.60 13.93 0.67
CA ILE A 25 10.64 13.15 1.45
C ILE A 25 9.95 14.03 2.47
N GLU A 26 10.64 15.03 3.02
CA GLU A 26 10.03 16.04 3.88
C GLU A 26 8.96 16.84 3.13
N ALA A 27 9.25 17.27 1.90
CA ALA A 27 8.29 17.96 1.04
C ALA A 27 7.10 17.06 0.68
N LEU A 28 7.36 15.77 0.38
CA LEU A 28 6.32 14.79 0.12
C LEU A 28 5.37 14.62 1.30
N VAL A 29 5.91 14.37 2.50
CA VAL A 29 5.10 14.19 3.71
C VAL A 29 4.29 15.45 3.99
N ALA A 30 4.89 16.64 3.88
CA ALA A 30 4.19 17.90 4.07
C ALA A 30 3.01 18.06 3.10
N ASP A 31 3.23 17.79 1.80
CA ASP A 31 2.18 17.90 0.79
C ASP A 31 1.06 16.87 0.99
N VAL A 32 1.40 15.62 1.34
CA VAL A 32 0.42 14.57 1.69
C VAL A 32 -0.45 15.00 2.86
N LEU A 33 0.16 15.52 3.93
CA LEU A 33 -0.57 15.97 5.12
C LEU A 33 -1.45 17.19 4.84
N GLU A 34 -1.04 18.06 3.92
CA GLU A 34 -1.82 19.22 3.47
C GLU A 34 -3.10 18.79 2.74
N GLN A 35 -3.11 17.62 2.09
CA GLN A 35 -4.33 17.07 1.48
C GLN A 35 -5.36 16.58 2.52
N LYS A 36 -4.99 16.55 3.81
CA LYS A 36 -5.85 16.11 4.93
C LYS A 36 -6.53 14.75 4.68
N PRO A 37 -5.79 13.70 4.31
CA PRO A 37 -6.39 12.40 4.04
C PRO A 37 -7.04 11.82 5.30
N ASP A 38 -8.22 11.22 5.13
CA ASP A 38 -8.89 10.43 6.17
C ASP A 38 -8.07 9.19 6.54
N HIS A 39 -7.35 8.63 5.57
CA HIS A 39 -6.45 7.49 5.74
C HIS A 39 -5.32 7.50 4.72
N THR A 40 -4.13 7.02 5.09
CA THR A 40 -2.97 6.91 4.18
C THR A 40 -2.61 5.44 3.95
N ALA A 41 -2.43 5.06 2.70
CA ALA A 41 -2.00 3.72 2.31
C ALA A 41 -0.57 3.75 1.74
N VAL A 42 0.29 2.86 2.24
CA VAL A 42 1.69 2.72 1.83
C VAL A 42 1.93 1.30 1.33
N THR A 43 2.33 1.14 0.07
CA THR A 43 2.43 -0.16 -0.62
C THR A 43 3.88 -0.59 -0.88
N GLY A 44 4.67 -0.69 0.18
CA GLY A 44 5.97 -1.38 0.19
C GLY A 44 7.20 -0.55 -0.20
N ASP A 45 8.35 -1.22 -0.11
CA ASP A 45 9.70 -0.75 -0.41
C ASP A 45 10.10 0.52 0.36
N LEU A 46 9.93 0.46 1.69
CA LEU A 46 10.41 1.51 2.59
C LEU A 46 11.92 1.45 2.83
N VAL A 47 12.53 0.28 2.68
CA VAL A 47 13.98 0.07 2.78
C VAL A 47 14.56 -0.33 1.42
N ASN A 48 15.85 -0.08 1.18
CA ASN A 48 16.47 -0.40 -0.12
C ASN A 48 17.20 -1.74 -0.10
N ILE A 49 17.97 -2.00 0.97
CA ILE A 49 18.79 -3.22 1.10
C ILE A 49 18.61 -3.89 2.46
N ALA A 50 17.60 -3.45 3.22
CA ALA A 50 17.22 -3.99 4.53
C ALA A 50 18.38 -3.98 5.55
N LEU A 51 19.16 -2.90 5.57
CA LEU A 51 20.09 -2.67 6.69
C LEU A 51 19.29 -2.28 7.95
N PRO A 52 19.71 -2.70 9.17
CA PRO A 52 19.01 -2.36 10.42
C PRO A 52 18.66 -0.88 10.57
N GLY A 53 19.59 0.02 10.21
CA GLY A 53 19.36 1.47 10.25
C GLY A 53 18.36 2.00 9.22
N GLU A 54 18.04 1.26 8.17
CA GLU A 54 16.94 1.61 7.25
C GLU A 54 15.58 1.37 7.90
N PHE A 55 15.45 0.36 8.76
CA PHE A 55 14.18 0.03 9.40
C PHE A 55 13.69 1.13 10.35
N GLU A 56 14.62 1.74 11.10
CA GLU A 56 14.33 2.89 11.95
C GLU A 56 13.91 4.12 11.13
N VAL A 57 14.60 4.39 10.03
CA VAL A 57 14.26 5.52 9.13
C VAL A 57 12.88 5.33 8.50
N ALA A 58 12.56 4.12 8.07
CA ALA A 58 11.25 3.76 7.54
C ALA A 58 10.14 3.84 8.59
N LYS A 59 10.43 3.47 9.86
CA LYS A 59 9.48 3.69 10.97
C LYS A 59 9.16 5.18 11.12
N LEU A 60 10.18 6.03 11.13
CA LEU A 60 9.99 7.49 11.28
C LEU A 60 9.22 8.07 10.09
N PHE A 61 9.44 7.54 8.89
CA PHE A 61 8.65 7.90 7.71
C PHE A 61 7.16 7.59 7.94
N LEU A 62 6.83 6.37 8.38
CA LEU A 62 5.45 6.00 8.69
C LEU A 62 4.85 6.87 9.81
N GLU A 63 5.61 7.13 10.88
CA GLU A 63 5.19 8.02 11.98
C GLU A 63 4.94 9.46 11.51
N SER A 64 5.71 9.93 10.52
CA SER A 64 5.53 11.25 9.92
C SER A 64 4.26 11.34 9.08
N MET A 65 3.80 10.24 8.48
CA MET A 65 2.51 10.16 7.79
C MET A 65 1.34 10.06 8.79
N GLY A 66 1.54 9.36 9.91
CA GLY A 66 0.60 9.36 11.01
C GLY A 66 0.68 8.19 11.97
N ALA A 67 -0.27 8.16 12.89
CA ALA A 67 -0.39 7.07 13.84
C ALA A 67 -0.78 5.78 13.12
N PRO A 68 -0.47 4.60 13.69
CA PRO A 68 -0.86 3.32 13.10
C PRO A 68 -2.35 3.18 12.77
N ALA A 69 -3.25 3.90 13.46
CA ALA A 69 -4.67 3.92 13.15
C ALA A 69 -5.01 4.70 11.86
N ASP A 70 -4.16 5.62 11.42
CA ASP A 70 -4.44 6.49 10.27
C ASP A 70 -3.67 6.07 9.01
N VAL A 71 -2.76 5.10 9.15
CA VAL A 71 -1.83 4.70 8.09
C VAL A 71 -1.78 3.18 8.01
N SER A 72 -2.05 2.64 6.83
CA SER A 72 -1.93 1.21 6.50
C SER A 72 -0.66 0.97 5.69
N PHE A 73 0.04 -0.12 5.98
CA PHE A 73 1.25 -0.50 5.27
C PHE A 73 1.19 -1.97 4.83
N VAL A 74 1.60 -2.25 3.59
CA VAL A 74 1.92 -3.61 3.13
C VAL A 74 3.38 -3.66 2.67
N PRO A 75 4.14 -4.72 3.00
CA PRO A 75 5.56 -4.79 2.70
C PRO A 75 5.83 -5.06 1.21
N GLY A 76 6.93 -4.51 0.71
CA GLY A 76 7.49 -4.77 -0.60
C GLY A 76 8.66 -5.76 -0.57
N ASN A 77 9.19 -6.09 -1.75
CA ASN A 77 10.24 -7.10 -1.86
C ASN A 77 11.54 -6.68 -1.15
N HIS A 78 11.84 -5.39 -1.09
CA HIS A 78 13.02 -4.90 -0.36
C HIS A 78 12.82 -4.92 1.16
N ASP A 79 11.57 -4.82 1.64
CA ASP A 79 11.24 -4.90 3.07
C ASP A 79 11.38 -6.32 3.64
N ALA A 80 11.29 -7.34 2.78
CA ALA A 80 11.40 -8.76 3.16
C ALA A 80 12.80 -9.36 2.95
N TYR A 81 13.80 -8.55 2.60
CA TYR A 81 15.10 -9.06 2.10
C TYR A 81 15.96 -9.78 3.15
N VAL A 82 15.57 -9.80 4.42
CA VAL A 82 16.43 -10.34 5.48
C VAL A 82 15.67 -11.31 6.39
N LYS A 83 15.84 -12.61 6.11
CA LYS A 83 15.60 -13.71 7.07
C LYS A 83 16.35 -13.52 8.41
N ALA A 84 17.36 -12.65 8.44
CA ALA A 84 18.23 -12.45 9.60
C ALA A 84 17.66 -11.52 10.69
N ILE A 85 16.45 -10.94 10.50
CA ILE A 85 15.80 -10.15 11.54
C ILE A 85 14.36 -10.61 11.74
N ILE A 86 14.21 -11.80 12.32
CA ILE A 86 12.91 -12.30 12.74
C ILE A 86 12.37 -11.35 13.84
N GLY A 87 11.25 -10.68 13.55
CA GLY A 87 10.48 -9.91 14.54
C GLY A 87 10.76 -8.40 14.65
N GLU A 88 11.85 -7.83 14.11
CA GLU A 88 12.03 -6.36 14.19
C GLU A 88 11.07 -5.57 13.29
N PRO A 89 10.79 -5.95 12.02
CA PRO A 89 9.81 -5.24 11.20
C PRO A 89 8.42 -5.29 11.85
N GLU A 90 8.07 -6.41 12.47
CA GLU A 90 6.83 -6.56 13.23
C GLU A 90 6.81 -5.69 14.50
N ARG A 91 7.94 -5.59 15.21
CA ARG A 91 8.08 -4.71 16.38
C ARG A 91 8.01 -3.23 16.01
N LEU A 92 8.60 -2.83 14.89
CA LEU A 92 8.75 -1.44 14.49
C LEU A 92 7.52 -0.94 13.72
N TRP A 93 6.96 -1.78 12.85
CA TRP A 93 5.90 -1.40 11.91
C TRP A 93 4.64 -2.27 12.03
N GLY A 94 4.62 -3.31 12.87
CA GLY A 94 3.46 -4.21 12.98
C GLY A 94 2.16 -3.48 13.30
N GLY A 95 2.24 -2.38 14.05
CA GLY A 95 1.09 -1.50 14.25
C GLY A 95 0.45 -0.98 12.95
N TYR A 96 1.22 -0.74 11.89
CA TYR A 96 0.76 -0.29 10.56
C TYR A 96 0.29 -1.44 9.66
N MET A 97 0.63 -2.69 10.02
CA MET A 97 0.30 -3.92 9.28
C MET A 97 -0.73 -4.80 10.03
N ARG A 98 -1.36 -4.27 11.09
CA ARG A 98 -2.34 -4.99 11.90
C ARG A 98 -3.76 -4.55 11.60
N GLY A 99 -4.69 -5.49 11.47
CA GLY A 99 -6.10 -5.20 11.25
C GLY A 99 -6.80 -4.62 12.48
N ASP A 100 -7.99 -4.04 12.28
CA ASP A 100 -8.88 -3.69 13.39
C ASP A 100 -9.45 -5.00 14.00
N GLU A 101 -9.68 -5.00 15.32
CA GLU A 101 -10.01 -6.23 16.05
C GLU A 101 -11.31 -6.89 15.57
N GLY A 102 -11.30 -8.23 15.46
CA GLY A 102 -12.48 -9.03 15.13
C GLY A 102 -12.88 -9.06 13.65
N LEU A 103 -12.08 -8.49 12.75
CA LEU A 103 -12.37 -8.48 11.31
C LEU A 103 -11.71 -9.61 10.52
N THR A 104 -10.61 -10.15 11.03
CA THR A 104 -9.88 -11.28 10.44
C THR A 104 -9.50 -12.25 11.56
N ASP A 105 -9.14 -13.47 11.16
CA ASP A 105 -8.54 -14.44 12.08
C ASP A 105 -7.24 -13.89 12.69
N ASN A 106 -7.09 -14.00 14.01
CA ASN A 106 -5.94 -13.49 14.74
C ASN A 106 -4.70 -14.38 14.58
N ASP A 107 -4.86 -15.59 14.07
CA ASP A 107 -3.75 -16.55 13.90
C ASP A 107 -2.80 -16.17 12.76
N HIS A 108 -3.17 -15.19 11.94
CA HIS A 108 -2.44 -14.81 10.73
C HIS A 108 -2.31 -13.29 10.58
N ASN A 109 -1.11 -12.81 10.20
CA ASN A 109 -0.87 -11.38 9.95
C ASN A 109 -1.49 -10.87 8.63
N PHE A 110 -1.77 -11.77 7.66
CA PHE A 110 -2.33 -11.41 6.35
C PHE A 110 -3.36 -12.43 5.83
N PRO A 111 -4.43 -11.97 5.14
CA PRO A 111 -4.80 -10.57 4.96
C PRO A 111 -5.20 -9.91 6.29
N TYR A 112 -4.96 -8.60 6.42
CA TYR A 112 -5.53 -7.80 7.50
C TYR A 112 -6.60 -6.87 6.94
N VAL A 113 -7.57 -6.48 7.77
CA VAL A 113 -8.64 -5.53 7.39
C VAL A 113 -8.69 -4.35 8.34
N ARG A 114 -8.88 -3.15 7.79
CA ARG A 114 -9.17 -1.92 8.56
C ARG A 114 -10.35 -1.19 7.98
N LEU A 115 -11.22 -0.68 8.85
CA LEU A 115 -12.44 0.01 8.45
C LEU A 115 -12.36 1.50 8.76
N ARG A 116 -12.57 2.33 7.75
CA ARG A 116 -12.70 3.79 7.90
C ARG A 116 -14.04 4.18 7.30
N GLY A 117 -15.05 4.31 8.17
CA GLY A 117 -16.44 4.45 7.74
C GLY A 117 -16.91 3.23 6.94
N ASN A 118 -17.34 3.46 5.70
CA ASN A 118 -17.80 2.46 4.75
C ASN A 118 -16.68 1.93 3.82
N ILE A 119 -15.43 2.31 4.07
CA ILE A 119 -14.25 1.87 3.32
C ILE A 119 -13.48 0.80 4.10
N ALA A 120 -13.16 -0.30 3.44
CA ALA A 120 -12.34 -1.38 3.97
C ALA A 120 -10.98 -1.42 3.27
N PHE A 121 -9.91 -1.19 4.01
CA PHE A 121 -8.53 -1.42 3.55
C PHE A 121 -8.15 -2.86 3.84
N VAL A 122 -7.87 -3.63 2.79
CA VAL A 122 -7.45 -5.03 2.87
C VAL A 122 -5.99 -5.12 2.49
N GLY A 123 -5.12 -5.37 3.47
CA GLY A 123 -3.68 -5.52 3.23
C GLY A 123 -3.31 -6.98 2.98
N VAL A 124 -2.50 -7.24 1.94
CA VAL A 124 -1.86 -8.54 1.69
C VAL A 124 -0.35 -8.38 1.57
N SER A 125 0.39 -9.41 1.99
CA SER A 125 1.84 -9.46 1.78
C SER A 125 2.15 -10.32 0.57
N SER A 126 2.81 -9.71 -0.40
CA SER A 126 3.44 -10.39 -1.54
C SER A 126 4.95 -10.52 -1.38
N ALA A 127 5.50 -9.97 -0.30
CA ALA A 127 6.92 -9.90 -0.05
C ALA A 127 7.44 -11.25 0.45
N VAL A 128 8.38 -11.82 -0.31
CA VAL A 128 9.07 -13.06 0.05
C VAL A 128 10.57 -12.88 -0.16
N PRO A 129 11.44 -13.53 0.63
CA PRO A 129 12.87 -13.53 0.36
C PRO A 129 13.16 -14.14 -1.02
N THR A 130 13.85 -13.39 -1.88
CA THR A 130 14.22 -13.82 -3.24
C THR A 130 15.73 -13.93 -3.38
N GLY A 131 16.19 -14.73 -4.35
CA GLY A 131 17.60 -14.81 -4.72
C GLY A 131 18.10 -13.53 -5.43
N PRO A 132 19.42 -13.41 -5.63
CA PRO A 132 20.01 -12.30 -6.39
C PRO A 132 19.31 -12.09 -7.73
N PHE A 133 19.11 -10.82 -8.11
CA PHE A 133 18.47 -10.39 -9.37
C PHE A 133 16.99 -10.78 -9.55
N SER A 134 16.34 -11.32 -8.52
CA SER A 134 14.89 -11.53 -8.51
C SER A 134 14.21 -10.56 -7.55
N ALA A 135 13.15 -9.93 -8.03
CA ALA A 135 12.26 -9.07 -7.24
C ALA A 135 10.81 -9.58 -7.38
N SER A 136 10.66 -10.91 -7.46
CA SER A 136 9.37 -11.58 -7.57
C SER A 136 8.65 -11.66 -6.23
N GLY A 137 7.32 -11.59 -6.25
CA GLY A 137 6.48 -11.82 -5.08
C GLY A 137 5.77 -13.17 -5.08
N LYS A 138 5.12 -13.48 -3.95
CA LYS A 138 4.22 -14.63 -3.81
C LYS A 138 3.25 -14.40 -2.64
N LEU A 139 1.98 -14.75 -2.80
CA LEU A 139 1.01 -14.74 -1.67
C LEU A 139 0.91 -16.11 -0.99
N GLY A 140 0.93 -17.19 -1.77
CA GLY A 140 0.74 -18.55 -1.28
C GLY A 140 -0.74 -18.92 -1.10
N ARG A 141 -1.01 -20.23 -1.09
CA ARG A 141 -2.37 -20.79 -1.11
C ARG A 141 -3.24 -20.31 0.06
N GLU A 142 -2.73 -20.44 1.28
CA GLU A 142 -3.48 -20.12 2.50
C GLU A 142 -3.89 -18.65 2.54
N GLN A 143 -2.97 -17.73 2.20
CA GLN A 143 -3.28 -16.30 2.15
C GLN A 143 -4.31 -15.97 1.06
N THR A 144 -4.21 -16.59 -0.12
CA THR A 144 -5.19 -16.37 -1.20
C THR A 144 -6.57 -16.92 -0.88
N GLU A 145 -6.67 -18.06 -0.20
CA GLU A 145 -7.95 -18.62 0.26
C GLU A 145 -8.60 -17.68 1.28
N ARG A 146 -7.83 -17.22 2.28
CA ARG A 146 -8.30 -16.21 3.25
C ARG A 146 -8.67 -14.88 2.58
N LEU A 147 -7.92 -14.45 1.56
CA LEU A 147 -8.22 -13.23 0.82
C LEU A 147 -9.59 -13.30 0.16
N ALA A 148 -9.87 -14.38 -0.58
CA ALA A 148 -11.17 -14.56 -1.24
C ALA A 148 -12.32 -14.54 -0.21
N THR A 149 -12.19 -15.27 0.90
CA THR A 149 -13.18 -15.28 1.98
C THR A 149 -13.37 -13.89 2.60
N THR A 150 -12.27 -13.18 2.86
CA THR A 150 -12.29 -11.84 3.46
C THR A 150 -13.02 -10.85 2.55
N LEU A 151 -12.68 -10.82 1.26
CA LEU A 151 -13.29 -9.92 0.29
C LEU A 151 -14.79 -10.19 0.13
N LYS A 152 -15.23 -11.46 0.11
CA LYS A 152 -16.66 -11.84 0.09
C LYS A 152 -17.41 -11.39 1.34
N SER A 153 -16.78 -11.54 2.52
CA SER A 153 -17.38 -11.10 3.78
C SER A 153 -17.60 -9.59 3.80
N LEU A 154 -16.65 -8.82 3.29
CA LEU A 154 -16.75 -7.36 3.18
C LEU A 154 -17.76 -6.92 2.12
N ASP A 155 -17.89 -7.67 1.01
CA ASP A 155 -18.95 -7.49 0.01
C ASP A 155 -20.34 -7.58 0.63
N GLY A 156 -20.59 -8.64 1.41
CA GLY A 156 -21.86 -8.88 2.09
C GLY A 156 -22.23 -7.78 3.10
N ARG A 157 -21.27 -6.94 3.49
CA ARG A 157 -21.46 -5.76 4.34
C ARG A 157 -21.63 -4.47 3.55
N GLY A 158 -21.53 -4.51 2.22
CA GLY A 158 -21.66 -3.34 1.35
C GLY A 158 -20.51 -2.34 1.49
N LEU A 159 -19.29 -2.80 1.78
CA LEU A 159 -18.13 -1.94 1.98
C LEU A 159 -17.38 -1.70 0.67
N PHE A 160 -16.80 -0.52 0.50
CA PHE A 160 -15.84 -0.25 -0.57
C PHE A 160 -14.50 -0.86 -0.19
N ARG A 161 -14.05 -1.89 -0.89
CA ARG A 161 -12.85 -2.66 -0.60
C ARG A 161 -11.68 -2.13 -1.41
N ILE A 162 -10.69 -1.58 -0.72
CA ILE A 162 -9.40 -1.21 -1.27
C ILE A 162 -8.41 -2.33 -0.95
N LEU A 163 -8.00 -3.09 -1.96
CA LEU A 163 -6.96 -4.10 -1.82
C LEU A 163 -5.58 -3.46 -2.00
N MET A 164 -4.75 -3.58 -0.96
CA MET A 164 -3.38 -3.09 -0.94
C MET A 164 -2.41 -4.26 -1.17
N ILE A 165 -1.61 -4.18 -2.23
CA ILE A 165 -0.61 -5.21 -2.57
C ILE A 165 0.63 -4.54 -3.15
N HIS A 166 1.84 -4.94 -2.78
CA HIS A 166 3.04 -4.33 -3.36
C HIS A 166 3.25 -4.69 -4.84
N HIS A 167 3.24 -5.99 -5.17
CA HIS A 167 3.42 -6.44 -6.56
C HIS A 167 2.09 -6.38 -7.32
N PRO A 168 2.06 -5.84 -8.56
CA PRO A 168 0.83 -5.80 -9.37
C PRO A 168 0.22 -7.21 -9.56
N PRO A 169 -1.10 -7.37 -9.37
CA PRO A 169 -1.79 -8.65 -9.60
C PRO A 169 -2.14 -8.90 -11.08
N ASN A 170 -1.77 -7.98 -11.97
CA ASN A 170 -1.92 -8.12 -13.42
C ASN A 170 -0.61 -8.63 -14.05
N ALA A 171 -0.70 -9.46 -15.09
CA ALA A 171 0.47 -10.09 -15.71
C ALA A 171 1.09 -9.26 -16.85
N PHE A 172 0.55 -8.08 -17.13
CA PHE A 172 0.89 -7.31 -18.33
C PHE A 172 2.16 -6.48 -18.14
N GLY A 173 3.10 -6.60 -19.08
CA GLY A 173 4.27 -5.70 -19.16
C GLY A 173 5.41 -5.94 -18.16
N VAL A 174 5.22 -6.74 -17.09
CA VAL A 174 6.25 -6.97 -16.06
C VAL A 174 7.08 -8.22 -16.37
N ALA A 175 8.41 -8.08 -16.30
CA ALA A 175 9.35 -9.19 -16.47
C ALA A 175 9.05 -10.35 -15.49
N ARG A 176 9.21 -11.60 -15.93
CA ARG A 176 8.89 -12.79 -15.10
C ARG A 176 9.59 -12.82 -13.74
N VAL A 177 10.79 -12.24 -13.65
CA VAL A 177 11.60 -12.17 -12.42
C VAL A 177 11.16 -11.07 -11.44
N ARG A 178 10.15 -10.28 -11.80
CA ARG A 178 9.62 -9.13 -11.05
C ARG A 178 8.13 -9.24 -10.73
N ARG A 179 7.45 -10.28 -11.24
CA ARG A 179 6.01 -10.49 -11.03
C ARG A 179 5.73 -11.48 -9.91
N LEU A 180 4.47 -11.56 -9.51
CA LEU A 180 3.97 -12.63 -8.64
C LEU A 180 4.19 -14.00 -9.29
N THR A 181 4.83 -14.91 -8.57
CA THR A 181 5.07 -16.29 -9.04
C THR A 181 3.80 -17.12 -9.14
N ASP A 182 2.80 -16.81 -8.31
CA ASP A 182 1.49 -17.44 -8.25
C ASP A 182 0.35 -16.54 -8.74
N ILE A 183 0.67 -15.61 -9.66
CA ILE A 183 -0.23 -14.54 -10.14
C ILE A 183 -1.63 -15.01 -10.54
N ARG A 184 -1.76 -16.19 -11.17
CA ARG A 184 -3.08 -16.72 -11.56
C ARG A 184 -3.96 -16.98 -10.35
N ARG A 185 -3.43 -17.63 -9.32
CA ARG A 185 -4.16 -17.90 -8.08
C ARG A 185 -4.55 -16.61 -7.37
N VAL A 186 -3.66 -15.61 -7.38
CA VAL A 186 -3.94 -14.30 -6.81
C VAL A 186 -5.06 -13.61 -7.58
N ALA A 187 -5.00 -13.60 -8.91
CA ALA A 187 -6.03 -13.02 -9.75
C ALA A 187 -7.38 -13.73 -9.58
N ASP A 188 -7.37 -15.06 -9.53
CA ASP A 188 -8.57 -15.87 -9.31
C ASP A 188 -9.21 -15.55 -7.95
N ALA A 189 -8.43 -15.50 -6.87
CA ALA A 189 -8.93 -15.16 -5.53
C ALA A 189 -9.51 -13.74 -5.45
N ILE A 190 -8.87 -12.78 -6.12
CA ILE A 190 -9.35 -11.39 -6.20
C ILE A 190 -10.68 -11.33 -6.98
N LEU A 191 -10.75 -11.97 -8.14
CA LEU A 191 -11.95 -11.97 -8.98
C LEU A 191 -13.08 -12.80 -8.36
N GLU A 192 -12.78 -13.81 -7.56
CA GLU A 192 -13.78 -14.58 -6.82
C GLU A 192 -14.36 -13.78 -5.65
N GLY A 193 -13.56 -12.93 -5.01
CA GLY A 193 -13.96 -12.14 -3.85
C GLY A 193 -14.51 -10.74 -4.17
N GLY A 194 -14.08 -10.16 -5.29
CA GLY A 194 -14.39 -8.79 -5.68
C GLY A 194 -13.63 -7.73 -4.86
N ALA A 195 -13.39 -6.58 -5.49
CA ALA A 195 -12.92 -5.37 -4.84
C ALA A 195 -13.35 -4.16 -5.70
N GLU A 196 -13.42 -2.98 -5.09
CA GLU A 196 -13.71 -1.74 -5.81
C GLU A 196 -12.42 -1.09 -6.34
N LEU A 197 -11.30 -1.25 -5.64
CA LEU A 197 -10.02 -0.67 -6.05
C LEU A 197 -8.85 -1.55 -5.62
N ILE A 198 -7.86 -1.70 -6.48
CA ILE A 198 -6.57 -2.29 -6.15
C ILE A 198 -5.49 -1.22 -6.28
N ILE A 199 -4.66 -1.08 -5.26
CA ILE A 199 -3.50 -0.17 -5.26
C ILE A 199 -2.20 -0.93 -5.07
N HIS A 200 -1.18 -0.59 -5.86
CA HIS A 200 0.13 -1.23 -5.81
C HIS A 200 1.32 -0.29 -6.06
N GLY A 201 2.52 -0.85 -5.84
CA GLY A 201 3.80 -0.20 -6.11
C GLY A 201 4.65 -1.02 -7.09
N HIS A 202 5.91 -1.27 -6.71
CA HIS A 202 6.91 -2.08 -7.41
C HIS A 202 7.48 -1.51 -8.73
N ASP A 203 6.65 -1.01 -9.63
CA ASP A 203 7.11 -0.58 -10.98
C ASP A 203 7.52 0.90 -11.06
N HIS A 204 7.30 1.65 -9.99
CA HIS A 204 7.71 3.05 -9.82
C HIS A 204 7.16 4.00 -10.88
N LYS A 205 6.01 3.67 -11.48
CA LYS A 205 5.33 4.43 -12.51
C LYS A 205 3.85 4.57 -12.19
N LEU A 206 3.24 5.64 -12.69
CA LEU A 206 1.78 5.70 -12.76
C LEU A 206 1.33 4.62 -13.75
N GLU A 207 0.61 3.63 -13.26
CA GLU A 207 0.02 2.58 -14.07
C GLU A 207 -1.48 2.52 -13.80
N ARG A 208 -2.25 2.41 -14.87
CA ARG A 208 -3.70 2.20 -14.79
C ARG A 208 -4.04 1.02 -15.67
N THR A 209 -4.60 0.00 -15.04
CA THR A 209 -5.14 -1.18 -15.73
C THR A 209 -6.43 -1.59 -15.04
N GLU A 210 -7.03 -2.68 -15.51
CA GLU A 210 -8.24 -3.23 -14.91
C GLU A 210 -8.14 -4.75 -14.85
N MET A 211 -8.70 -5.34 -13.80
CA MET A 211 -9.01 -6.77 -13.74
C MET A 211 -10.49 -6.97 -14.05
N VAL A 212 -10.80 -7.84 -15.01
CA VAL A 212 -12.17 -8.12 -15.44
C VAL A 212 -12.43 -9.62 -15.36
N GLY A 213 -13.49 -10.02 -14.67
CA GLY A 213 -13.88 -11.42 -14.51
C GLY A 213 -14.91 -11.60 -13.41
N ASN A 214 -15.67 -12.71 -13.46
CA ASN A 214 -16.70 -13.05 -12.45
C ASN A 214 -17.71 -11.92 -12.17
N GLY A 215 -18.02 -11.08 -13.18
CA GLY A 215 -18.92 -9.93 -13.02
C GLY A 215 -18.28 -8.70 -12.39
N HIS A 216 -17.00 -8.76 -12.01
CA HIS A 216 -16.24 -7.62 -11.50
C HIS A 216 -15.44 -6.93 -12.60
N ARG A 217 -15.35 -5.61 -12.50
CA ARG A 217 -14.38 -4.76 -13.20
C ARG A 217 -13.69 -3.92 -12.13
N ILE A 218 -12.42 -4.21 -11.89
CA ILE A 218 -11.67 -3.66 -10.76
C ILE A 218 -10.53 -2.80 -11.30
N PRO A 219 -10.58 -1.46 -11.13
CA PRO A 219 -9.44 -0.59 -11.39
C PRO A 219 -8.22 -1.01 -10.58
N VAL A 220 -7.07 -1.10 -11.26
CA VAL A 220 -5.77 -1.41 -10.66
C VAL A 220 -4.84 -0.25 -10.91
N MET A 221 -4.41 0.40 -9.82
CA MET A 221 -3.62 1.62 -9.86
C MET A 221 -2.23 1.39 -9.26
N GLY A 222 -1.21 1.63 -10.07
CA GLY A 222 0.19 1.64 -9.67
C GLY A 222 0.66 3.06 -9.37
N GLY A 223 1.23 3.26 -8.18
CA GLY A 223 1.84 4.54 -7.81
C GLY A 223 3.30 4.66 -8.27
N PRO A 224 3.79 5.89 -8.58
CA PRO A 224 5.20 6.11 -8.78
C PRO A 224 5.98 5.94 -7.47
N SER A 225 7.32 5.94 -7.57
CA SER A 225 8.15 6.09 -6.35
C SER A 225 7.87 7.45 -5.68
N CYS A 226 8.26 7.58 -4.40
CA CYS A 226 8.17 8.84 -3.65
C CYS A 226 8.82 10.05 -4.35
N ALA A 227 9.78 9.82 -5.25
CA ALA A 227 10.41 10.86 -6.05
C ALA A 227 9.53 11.35 -7.21
N GLY A 228 8.64 10.50 -7.72
CA GLY A 228 7.74 10.80 -8.84
C GLY A 228 6.39 11.37 -8.41
N GLY A 229 5.91 11.05 -7.21
CA GLY A 229 4.62 11.53 -6.71
C GLY A 229 3.89 10.57 -5.79
N TYR A 230 2.61 10.84 -5.59
CA TYR A 230 1.66 9.96 -4.90
C TYR A 230 0.25 10.17 -5.47
N LEU A 231 -0.64 9.19 -5.21
CA LEU A 231 -2.03 9.24 -5.64
C LEU A 231 -2.93 9.67 -4.47
N VAL A 232 -3.89 10.54 -4.77
CA VAL A 232 -5.01 10.91 -3.91
C VAL A 232 -6.27 10.26 -4.48
N TYR A 233 -7.10 9.69 -3.63
CA TYR A 233 -8.36 9.06 -4.01
C TYR A 233 -9.51 9.72 -3.26
N ASP A 234 -10.47 10.25 -4.01
CA ASP A 234 -11.73 10.76 -3.49
C ASP A 234 -12.80 9.70 -3.73
N ILE A 235 -13.35 9.14 -2.65
CA ILE A 235 -14.30 8.02 -2.69
C ILE A 235 -15.58 8.44 -1.98
N GLU A 236 -16.69 8.36 -2.68
CA GLU A 236 -18.00 8.78 -2.17
C GLU A 236 -19.08 7.74 -2.51
N GLY A 237 -20.20 7.79 -1.79
CA GLY A 237 -21.38 6.98 -2.06
C GLY A 237 -21.50 5.76 -1.15
N GLY A 238 -22.06 4.69 -1.71
CA GLY A 238 -22.40 3.46 -0.99
C GLY A 238 -22.69 2.31 -1.95
N PRO A 239 -23.13 1.15 -1.43
CA PRO A 239 -23.42 -0.04 -2.25
C PRO A 239 -24.25 0.28 -3.49
N GLY A 240 -23.71 -0.06 -4.68
CA GLY A 240 -24.37 0.16 -5.97
C GLY A 240 -24.31 1.59 -6.52
N ALA A 241 -23.72 2.54 -5.80
CA ALA A 241 -23.62 3.95 -6.18
C ALA A 241 -22.28 4.57 -5.77
N TRP A 242 -21.21 3.77 -5.71
CA TRP A 242 -19.86 4.25 -5.43
C TRP A 242 -19.34 5.12 -6.57
N THR A 243 -18.61 6.17 -6.21
CA THR A 243 -17.76 6.92 -7.14
C THR A 243 -16.34 6.92 -6.60
N CYS A 244 -15.36 6.85 -7.49
CA CYS A 244 -13.96 6.88 -7.10
C CYS A 244 -13.17 7.70 -8.13
N ARG A 245 -12.61 8.83 -7.70
CA ARG A 245 -11.71 9.65 -8.50
C ARG A 245 -10.29 9.54 -7.97
N ALA A 246 -9.32 9.47 -8.86
CA ALA A 246 -7.91 9.53 -8.52
C ALA A 246 -7.24 10.79 -9.09
N ALA A 247 -6.27 11.32 -8.35
CA ALA A 247 -5.39 12.38 -8.80
C ALA A 247 -3.93 12.02 -8.49
N LEU A 248 -3.05 12.10 -9.49
CA LEU A 248 -1.61 12.01 -9.30
C LEU A 248 -1.07 13.38 -8.94
N ARG A 249 -0.40 13.48 -7.79
CA ARG A 249 0.40 14.64 -7.40
C ARG A 249 1.87 14.33 -7.62
N SER A 250 2.48 14.97 -8.61
CA SER A 250 3.90 14.79 -8.94
C SER A 250 4.73 15.98 -8.52
N ARG A 251 6.00 15.72 -8.21
CA ARG A 251 6.96 16.77 -7.89
C ARG A 251 7.34 17.54 -9.15
N SER A 252 7.05 18.84 -9.18
CA SER A 252 7.51 19.76 -10.22
C SER A 252 8.97 20.19 -10.03
N THR A 253 9.54 20.82 -11.05
CA THR A 253 10.93 21.29 -11.07
C THR A 253 11.23 22.34 -10.00
N ASP A 254 10.22 23.10 -9.56
CA ASP A 254 10.29 24.05 -8.43
C ASP A 254 10.26 23.35 -7.06
N GLY A 255 10.16 22.02 -7.03
CA GLY A 255 10.17 21.20 -5.82
C GLY A 255 8.81 21.01 -5.15
N ALA A 256 7.76 21.73 -5.60
CA ALA A 256 6.38 21.57 -5.12
C ALA A 256 5.73 20.30 -5.70
N PHE A 257 4.70 19.79 -5.06
CA PHE A 257 3.86 18.74 -5.64
C PHE A 257 2.61 19.37 -6.24
N LYS A 258 2.26 18.97 -7.45
CA LYS A 258 1.12 19.50 -8.20
C LYS A 258 0.34 18.36 -8.83
N VAL A 259 -0.96 18.55 -9.00
CA VAL A 259 -1.79 17.60 -9.74
C VAL A 259 -1.33 17.59 -11.20
N THR A 260 -0.91 16.43 -11.67
CA THR A 260 -0.42 16.21 -13.05
C THR A 260 -1.31 15.27 -13.84
N TRP A 261 -2.17 14.51 -13.17
CA TRP A 261 -3.16 13.66 -13.79
C TRP A 261 -4.38 13.50 -12.88
N THR A 262 -5.55 13.36 -13.47
CA THR A 262 -6.79 13.00 -12.78
C THR A 262 -7.56 11.97 -13.60
N GLY A 263 -8.33 11.12 -12.96
CA GLY A 263 -9.23 10.21 -13.66
C GLY A 263 -10.32 9.63 -12.77
N ASP A 264 -11.52 9.50 -13.33
CA ASP A 264 -12.61 8.75 -12.71
C ASP A 264 -12.35 7.24 -12.93
N LEU A 265 -12.41 6.47 -11.84
CA LEU A 265 -12.12 5.04 -11.78
C LEU A 265 -13.40 4.19 -11.69
N ILE A 266 -14.40 4.69 -10.98
CA ILE A 266 -15.75 4.11 -10.80
C ILE A 266 -16.76 5.23 -10.96
#